data_AF-E2BH18-F1
#
_entry.id   AF-E2BH18-F1
#
_cell.length_a   1.000
_cell.length_b   1.000
_cell.length_c   1.000
_cell.angle_alpha   90.00
_cell.angle_beta   90.00
_cell.angle_gamma   90.00
#
_symmetry.space_group_name_H-M   'P 1'
#
loop_
_entity.id
_entity.type
_entity.pdbx_description
1 polymer ?
#
loop_
_entity_poly.entity_id
_entity_poly.type
_entity_poly.pdbx_seq_one_letter_code
_entity_poly.pdbx_strand_id
1 'polypeptide(L)'
;MLSEAMLVKHGDLIRLEHVITRRNLHSHKEIAPISKKHYQITGYGENGTGDANDVWKVLITNGEDGDIVETVTSKLKFVHYLHHCVLTCSGKTLPKWLVYVVETNKEWQDM
;
A
#
# COMPACT_ATOMS: atom_id res chain seq x y z
N MET A 1 9.02 -12.37 -28.33
CA MET A 1 9.14 -10.93 -28.04
C MET A 1 9.43 -10.80 -26.56
N LEU A 2 10.61 -10.28 -26.19
CA LEU A 2 10.84 -9.85 -24.81
C LEU A 2 10.01 -8.59 -24.61
N SER A 3 9.03 -8.62 -23.71
CA SER A 3 8.33 -7.41 -23.30
C SER A 3 9.34 -6.47 -22.64
N GLU A 4 9.40 -5.22 -23.10
CA GLU A 4 10.16 -4.19 -22.38
C GLU A 4 9.67 -4.09 -20.94
N ALA A 5 10.59 -3.87 -20.00
CA ALA A 5 10.25 -3.69 -18.60
C ALA A 5 9.49 -2.36 -18.44
N MET A 6 8.25 -2.44 -17.94
CA MET A 6 7.50 -1.24 -17.56
C MET A 6 7.98 -0.74 -16.20
N LEU A 7 8.51 0.47 -16.17
CA LEU A 7 8.92 1.15 -14.94
C LEU A 7 7.70 1.72 -14.22
N VAL A 8 7.67 1.61 -12.89
CA VAL A 8 6.64 2.21 -12.04
C VAL A 8 6.87 3.71 -11.95
N LYS A 9 5.80 4.49 -12.07
CA LYS A 9 5.81 5.95 -12.09
C LYS A 9 4.91 6.55 -11.02
N HIS A 10 5.14 7.82 -10.73
CA HIS A 10 4.20 8.64 -9.98
C HIS A 10 2.82 8.58 -10.64
N GLY A 11 1.81 8.30 -9.82
CA GLY A 11 0.42 8.23 -10.26
C GLY A 11 -0.05 6.84 -10.65
N ASP A 12 0.85 5.88 -10.85
CA ASP A 12 0.49 4.51 -11.26
C ASP A 12 -0.40 3.81 -10.23
N LEU A 13 -1.36 3.03 -10.74
CA LEU A 13 -2.17 2.11 -9.96
C LEU A 13 -1.55 0.72 -10.03
N ILE A 14 -1.14 0.20 -8.88
CA ILE A 14 -0.43 -1.08 -8.77
C ILE A 14 -1.11 -2.02 -7.77
N ARG A 15 -0.75 -3.30 -7.85
CA ARG A 15 -0.98 -4.29 -6.79
C ARG A 15 0.38 -4.74 -6.25
N LEU A 16 0.51 -4.82 -4.93
CA LEU A 16 1.73 -5.25 -4.27
C LEU A 16 1.56 -6.70 -3.82
N GLU A 17 2.24 -7.63 -4.48
CA GLU A 17 2.22 -9.05 -4.14
C GLU A 17 3.38 -9.41 -3.20
N HIS A 18 3.08 -10.07 -2.09
CA HIS A 18 4.09 -10.62 -1.20
C HIS A 18 4.74 -11.85 -1.84
N VAL A 19 6.03 -11.76 -2.14
CA VAL A 19 6.78 -12.76 -2.95
C VAL A 19 6.66 -14.20 -2.42
N ILE A 20 6.66 -14.40 -1.10
CA ILE A 20 6.65 -15.75 -0.51
C ILE A 20 5.24 -16.34 -0.50
N THR A 21 4.25 -15.58 -0.02
CA THR A 21 2.88 -16.09 0.16
C THR A 21 1.98 -15.90 -1.05
N ARG A 22 2.44 -15.13 -2.04
CA ARG A 22 1.70 -14.81 -3.26
C ARG A 22 0.36 -14.10 -3.01
N ARG A 23 0.23 -13.44 -1.87
CA ARG A 23 -0.95 -12.65 -1.46
C ARG A 23 -0.74 -11.19 -1.76
N ASN A 24 -1.82 -10.50 -2.12
CA ASN A 24 -1.83 -9.06 -2.37
C ASN A 24 -1.95 -8.27 -1.07
N LEU A 25 -1.30 -7.12 -1.00
CA LEU A 25 -1.56 -6.11 0.03
C LEU A 25 -2.98 -5.56 -0.13
N HIS A 26 -3.79 -5.71 0.91
CA HIS A 26 -5.22 -5.47 0.85
C HIS A 26 -5.71 -4.62 2.03
N SER A 27 -6.66 -3.72 1.78
CA SER A 27 -7.34 -2.97 2.84
C SER A 27 -8.85 -2.91 2.61
N HIS A 28 -9.61 -2.83 3.69
CA HIS A 28 -11.07 -2.80 3.64
C HIS A 28 -11.62 -1.94 4.78
N LYS A 29 -12.92 -1.67 4.80
CA LYS A 29 -13.57 -0.84 5.82
C LYS A 29 -13.69 -1.49 7.22
N GLU A 30 -12.87 -2.49 7.52
CA GLU A 30 -12.72 -3.05 8.86
C GLU A 30 -11.68 -2.28 9.66
N ILE A 31 -11.98 -2.06 10.94
CA ILE A 31 -11.13 -1.29 11.84
C ILE A 31 -9.84 -2.06 12.14
N ALA A 32 -8.71 -1.37 12.15
CA ALA A 32 -7.43 -1.97 12.52
C ALA A 32 -7.48 -2.56 13.94
N PRO A 33 -6.77 -3.67 14.20
CA PRO A 33 -6.84 -4.37 15.49
C PRO A 33 -6.40 -3.51 16.68
N ILE A 34 -5.47 -2.58 16.44
CA ILE A 34 -4.88 -1.70 17.47
C ILE A 34 -5.43 -0.27 17.36
N SER A 35 -5.15 0.45 16.27
CA SER A 35 -5.62 1.83 16.14
C SER A 35 -7.06 1.89 15.62
N LYS A 36 -8.00 2.20 16.51
CA LYS A 36 -9.43 2.33 16.19
C LYS A 36 -9.76 3.39 15.11
N LYS A 37 -8.82 4.29 14.82
CA LYS A 37 -8.95 5.32 13.78
C LYS A 37 -8.54 4.83 12.39
N HIS A 38 -7.91 3.67 12.26
CA HIS A 38 -7.35 3.19 11.01
C HIS A 38 -8.09 1.96 10.48
N TYR A 39 -7.91 1.68 9.19
CA TYR A 39 -8.38 0.44 8.58
C TYR A 39 -7.34 -0.67 8.69
N GLN A 40 -7.82 -1.90 8.74
CA GLN A 40 -6.98 -3.09 8.75
C GLN A 40 -6.28 -3.27 7.40
N ILE A 41 -5.04 -3.74 7.47
CA ILE A 41 -4.26 -4.23 6.32
C ILE A 41 -4.08 -5.74 6.46
N THR A 42 -4.25 -6.45 5.36
CA THR A 42 -4.12 -7.91 5.30
C THR A 42 -3.39 -8.36 4.02
N GLY A 43 -3.02 -9.64 3.99
CA GLY A 43 -2.68 -10.32 2.75
C GLY A 43 -3.91 -11.05 2.22
N TYR A 44 -4.41 -10.67 1.05
CA TYR A 44 -5.62 -11.23 0.43
C TYR A 44 -5.32 -11.92 -0.90
N GLY A 45 -6.23 -12.78 -1.35
CA GLY A 45 -6.11 -13.45 -2.64
C GLY A 45 -4.98 -14.49 -2.70
N GLU A 46 -4.63 -14.89 -3.91
CA GLU A 46 -3.60 -15.90 -4.21
C GLU A 46 -3.03 -15.71 -5.62
N ASN A 47 -1.71 -15.87 -5.78
CA ASN A 47 -1.00 -15.76 -7.06
C ASN A 47 -1.32 -14.47 -7.82
N GLY A 48 -1.35 -13.34 -7.10
CA GLY A 48 -1.66 -12.03 -7.67
C GLY A 48 -3.14 -11.83 -8.02
N THR A 49 -4.01 -12.82 -7.83
CA THR A 49 -5.46 -12.72 -8.04
C THR A 49 -6.13 -12.23 -6.77
N GLY A 50 -7.02 -11.26 -6.88
CA GLY A 50 -7.82 -10.73 -5.78
C GLY A 50 -8.85 -9.75 -6.30
N ASP A 51 -9.14 -8.68 -5.56
CA ASP A 51 -10.23 -7.74 -5.89
C ASP A 51 -9.76 -6.27 -5.99
N ALA A 52 -10.70 -5.34 -6.14
CA ALA A 52 -10.40 -3.92 -6.30
C ALA A 52 -9.81 -3.24 -5.04
N ASN A 53 -9.86 -3.89 -3.89
CA ASN A 53 -9.25 -3.44 -2.64
C ASN A 53 -7.75 -3.80 -2.53
N ASP A 54 -7.20 -4.44 -3.57
CA ASP A 54 -5.76 -4.69 -3.67
C ASP A 54 -5.01 -3.54 -4.37
N VAL A 55 -5.73 -2.53 -4.87
CA VAL A 55 -5.19 -1.48 -5.75
C VAL A 55 -4.71 -0.27 -4.95
N TRP A 56 -3.45 0.09 -5.18
CA TRP A 56 -2.78 1.21 -4.53
C TRP A 56 -2.24 2.20 -5.56
N LYS A 57 -2.47 3.49 -5.36
CA LYS A 57 -1.84 4.56 -6.13
C LYS A 57 -0.47 4.88 -5.54
N VAL A 58 0.56 4.87 -6.37
CA VAL A 58 1.93 5.25 -6.01
C VAL A 58 2.08 6.75 -6.11
N LEU A 59 2.54 7.39 -5.04
CA LEU A 59 2.90 8.82 -5.05
C LEU A 59 4.32 8.99 -4.59
N ILE A 60 5.11 9.69 -5.41
CA ILE A 60 6.42 10.18 -5.03
C ILE A 60 6.23 11.53 -4.33
N THR A 61 6.83 11.71 -3.15
CA THR A 61 6.79 13.01 -2.44
C THR A 61 7.40 14.09 -3.32
N ASN A 62 6.64 15.16 -3.59
CA ASN A 62 6.99 16.24 -4.52
C ASN A 62 7.27 15.77 -5.96
N GLY A 63 6.80 14.58 -6.35
CA GLY A 63 6.91 14.12 -7.73
C GLY A 63 5.77 14.63 -8.61
N GLU A 64 6.02 14.64 -9.92
CA GLU A 64 5.09 15.01 -10.98
C GLU A 64 4.66 13.79 -11.81
N ASP A 65 3.57 13.93 -12.56
CA ASP A 65 3.06 12.84 -13.40
C ASP A 65 4.12 12.38 -14.40
N GLY A 66 4.45 11.08 -14.36
CA GLY A 66 5.46 10.46 -15.21
C GLY A 66 6.84 10.29 -14.57
N ASP A 67 7.09 10.89 -13.41
CA ASP A 67 8.32 10.67 -12.64
C ASP A 67 8.49 9.18 -12.31
N ILE A 68 9.68 8.66 -12.55
CA ILE A 68 9.98 7.24 -12.33
C ILE A 68 10.31 7.01 -10.86
N VAL A 69 9.83 5.89 -10.31
CA VAL A 69 10.25 5.43 -8.99
C VAL A 69 11.69 4.96 -9.05
N GLU A 70 12.55 5.61 -8.27
CA GLU A 70 13.96 5.31 -8.12
C GLU A 70 14.24 4.65 -6.77
N THR A 71 15.12 3.65 -6.78
CA THR A 71 15.56 2.97 -5.56
C THR A 71 16.31 3.93 -4.65
N VAL A 72 16.04 3.87 -3.34
CA VAL A 72 16.69 4.66 -2.28
C VAL A 72 16.35 6.15 -2.27
N THR A 73 16.21 6.79 -3.43
CA THR A 73 15.98 8.24 -3.54
C THR A 73 14.50 8.62 -3.46
N SER A 74 13.61 7.86 -4.09
CA SER A 74 12.18 8.15 -4.05
C SER A 74 11.59 7.89 -2.67
N LYS A 75 10.95 8.91 -2.09
CA LYS A 75 10.08 8.76 -0.93
C LYS A 75 8.66 8.51 -1.41
N LEU A 76 8.10 7.36 -1.05
CA LEU A 76 6.82 6.89 -1.58
C LEU A 76 5.71 6.96 -0.54
N LYS A 77 4.52 7.33 -0.98
CA LYS A 77 3.24 7.10 -0.28
C LYS A 77 2.41 6.14 -1.13
N PHE A 78 1.78 5.15 -0.49
CA PHE A 78 0.79 4.27 -1.15
C PHE A 78 -0.60 4.63 -0.68
N VAL A 79 -1.46 5.02 -1.62
CA VAL A 79 -2.84 5.42 -1.33
C VAL A 79 -3.77 4.31 -1.76
N HIS A 80 -4.63 3.83 -0.87
CA HIS A 80 -5.67 2.88 -1.22
C HIS A 80 -6.65 3.49 -2.22
N TYR A 81 -6.83 2.87 -3.38
CA TYR A 81 -7.58 3.45 -4.49
C TYR A 81 -9.05 3.71 -4.15
N LEU A 82 -9.72 2.78 -3.46
CA LEU A 82 -11.15 2.88 -3.15
C LEU A 82 -11.48 3.59 -1.85
N HIS A 83 -10.53 3.67 -0.92
CA HIS A 83 -10.79 4.19 0.43
C HIS A 83 -10.04 5.49 0.72
N HIS A 84 -9.20 5.93 -0.22
CA HIS A 84 -8.43 7.17 -0.15
C HIS A 84 -7.65 7.33 1.16
N CYS A 85 -7.17 6.21 1.70
CA CYS A 85 -6.39 6.20 2.93
C CYS A 85 -4.94 5.83 2.61
N VAL A 86 -3.99 6.35 3.41
CA VAL A 86 -2.56 6.23 3.11
C VAL A 86 -1.94 5.13 3.95
N LEU A 87 -1.29 4.16 3.31
CA LEU A 87 -0.52 3.11 3.95
C LEU A 87 0.55 3.72 4.88
N THR A 88 0.52 3.37 6.15
CA THR A 88 1.42 3.88 7.20
C THR A 88 1.77 2.77 8.19
N CYS A 89 2.84 2.93 8.96
CA CYS A 89 3.19 1.99 10.02
C CYS A 89 3.03 2.71 11.36
N SER A 90 2.25 2.18 12.30
CA SER A 90 2.32 2.71 13.66
C SER A 90 3.58 2.18 14.33
N GLY A 91 4.47 3.04 14.83
CA GLY A 91 5.64 2.64 15.62
C GLY A 91 5.32 2.01 16.99
N LYS A 92 4.10 1.51 17.16
CA LYS A 92 3.62 0.89 18.40
C LYS A 92 4.04 -0.58 18.44
N THR A 93 4.59 -1.00 19.57
CA THR A 93 4.94 -2.41 19.80
C THR A 93 3.68 -3.27 19.81
N LEU A 94 3.71 -4.36 19.04
CA LEU A 94 2.58 -5.25 18.87
C LEU A 94 2.50 -6.32 19.98
N PRO A 95 1.30 -6.80 20.33
CA PRO A 95 1.13 -8.04 21.08
C PRO A 95 1.84 -9.21 20.39
N LYS A 96 2.32 -10.21 21.15
CA LYS A 96 3.13 -11.33 20.62
C LYS A 96 2.50 -12.15 19.48
N TRP A 97 1.18 -12.04 19.27
CA TRP A 97 0.44 -12.73 18.20
C TRP A 97 0.29 -11.92 16.91
N LEU A 98 0.72 -10.65 16.90
CA LEU A 98 0.66 -9.76 15.73
C LEU A 98 2.05 -9.57 15.13
N VAL A 99 2.15 -9.70 13.80
CA VAL A 99 3.44 -9.74 13.11
C VAL A 99 3.84 -8.37 12.53
N TYR A 100 2.93 -7.60 11.93
CA TYR A 100 3.14 -6.17 11.59
C TYR A 100 1.79 -5.46 11.52
N VAL A 101 1.76 -4.17 11.85
CA VAL A 101 0.58 -3.34 11.59
C VAL A 101 1.01 -2.22 10.66
N VAL A 102 0.59 -2.40 9.41
CA VAL A 102 0.44 -1.33 8.47
C VAL A 102 -1.00 -0.83 8.65
N GLU A 103 -1.17 0.45 8.91
CA GLU A 103 -2.43 1.13 9.15
C GLU A 103 -2.68 2.14 8.04
N THR A 104 -3.87 2.74 7.99
CA THR A 104 -4.14 3.80 7.02
C THR A 104 -4.64 5.06 7.69
N ASN A 105 -4.05 6.22 7.40
CA ASN A 105 -4.54 7.49 7.93
C ASN A 105 -5.80 7.95 7.17
N LYS A 106 -6.79 8.50 7.87
CA LYS A 106 -8.10 8.91 7.32
C LYS A 106 -8.10 10.31 6.71
N GLU A 107 -7.06 11.11 6.99
CA GLU A 107 -7.02 12.52 6.61
C GLU A 107 -5.77 12.82 5.79
N TRP A 108 -6.01 13.27 4.56
CA TRP A 108 -5.01 13.65 3.58
C TRP A 108 -4.36 15.02 3.84
N GLN A 109 -4.85 15.79 4.81
CA GLN A 109 -4.51 17.21 4.94
C GLN A 109 -3.36 17.54 5.89
N ASP A 110 -2.85 16.57 6.68
CA ASP A 110 -1.86 16.84 7.74
C ASP A 110 -0.47 16.21 7.52
N MET A 111 -0.04 15.98 6.26
CA MET A 111 1.35 15.54 5.96
C MET A 111 1.98 16.16 4.73
#